data_AF-A0A0S7XPF8-F1
#
_entry.id   AF-A0A0S7XPF8-F1
#
_cell.length_a   1.000
_cell.length_b   1.000
_cell.length_c   1.000
_cell.angle_alpha   90.00
_cell.angle_beta   90.00
_cell.angle_gamma   90.00
#
_symmetry.space_group_name_H-M   'P 1'
#
loop_
_entity.id
_entity.type
_entity.pdbx_description
1 polymer ?
#
loop_
_entity_poly.entity_id
_entity_poly.type
_entity_poly.pdbx_seq_one_letter_code
_entity_poly.pdbx_strand_id
1 'polypeptide(L)'
;MQKIEKWRLEEFALALKHLAELLKSGNNCEWANVFFHFHQESQAIIASKELDLEQIKKLLINIKNCYSGTSSFMKLVFWHENEKEKLKLNEDLYKTRARLLKIMAEIEDRSVEYIS
;
A
#
# COMPACT_ATOMS: atom_id res chain seq x y z
N MET A 1 -3.27 -9.17 24.11
CA MET A 1 -3.53 -7.73 23.88
C MET A 1 -2.89 -7.36 22.55
N GLN A 2 -3.69 -6.98 21.55
CA GLN A 2 -3.19 -6.68 20.20
C GLN A 2 -2.35 -5.40 20.21
N LYS A 3 -1.19 -5.40 19.54
CA LYS A 3 -0.18 -4.33 19.59
C LYS A 3 0.01 -3.62 18.24
N ILE A 4 -1.05 -3.49 17.44
CA ILE A 4 -0.93 -2.62 16.27
C ILE A 4 -0.90 -1.18 16.78
N GLU A 5 0.27 -0.58 16.70
CA GLU A 5 0.46 0.81 17.09
C GLU A 5 -0.07 1.71 15.98
N LYS A 6 -0.86 2.73 16.34
CA LYS A 6 -1.51 3.64 15.37
C LYS A 6 -0.52 4.28 14.38
N TRP A 7 0.69 4.60 14.83
CA TRP A 7 1.74 5.16 13.98
C TRP A 7 2.19 4.22 12.84
N ARG A 8 2.02 2.89 12.99
CA ARG A 8 2.29 1.94 11.91
C ARG A 8 1.23 1.98 10.82
N LEU A 9 -0.03 2.16 11.20
CA LEU A 9 -1.10 2.40 10.24
C LEU A 9 -0.92 3.76 9.55
N GLU A 10 -0.38 4.77 10.25
CA GLU A 10 -0.01 6.04 9.62
C GLU A 10 1.12 5.87 8.60
N GLU A 11 2.17 5.10 8.92
CA GLU A 11 3.23 4.79 7.95
C GLU A 11 2.68 4.04 6.72
N PHE A 12 1.80 3.08 6.95
CA PHE A 12 1.08 2.36 5.90
C PHE A 12 0.24 3.29 5.02
N ALA A 13 -0.54 4.20 5.63
CA ALA A 13 -1.33 5.18 4.92
C ALA A 13 -0.46 6.13 4.06
N LEU A 14 0.70 6.54 4.58
CA LEU A 14 1.67 7.36 3.85
C LEU A 14 2.26 6.61 2.65
N ALA A 15 2.61 5.33 2.83
CA ALA A 15 3.10 4.50 1.73
C ALA A 15 2.06 4.32 0.62
N LEU A 16 0.78 4.13 0.98
CA LEU A 16 -0.33 4.06 0.02
C LEU A 16 -0.51 5.36 -0.76
N LYS A 17 -0.50 6.51 -0.06
CA LYS A 17 -0.59 7.83 -0.69
C LYS A 17 0.57 8.07 -1.66
N HIS A 18 1.80 7.77 -1.23
CA HIS A 18 2.99 7.93 -2.07
C HIS A 18 2.91 7.06 -3.34
N LEU A 19 2.46 5.80 -3.20
CA LEU A 19 2.26 4.92 -4.35
C LEU A 19 1.20 5.48 -5.32
N ALA A 20 0.09 6.01 -4.82
CA ALA A 20 -0.94 6.64 -5.65
C ALA A 20 -0.39 7.87 -6.41
N GLU A 21 0.43 8.70 -5.76
CA GLU A 21 1.09 9.86 -6.38
C GLU A 21 2.10 9.46 -7.47
N LEU A 22 2.88 8.40 -7.23
CA LEU A 22 3.79 7.83 -8.23
C LEU A 22 3.02 7.30 -9.44
N LEU A 23 1.93 6.56 -9.22
CA LEU A 23 1.07 6.04 -10.28
C LEU A 23 0.46 7.16 -11.11
N LYS A 24 0.01 8.24 -10.46
CA LYS A 24 -0.50 9.42 -11.15
C LYS A 24 0.58 10.09 -12.00
N SER A 25 1.79 10.24 -11.45
CA SER A 25 2.94 10.83 -12.16
C SER A 25 3.37 9.98 -13.37
N GLY A 26 3.24 8.66 -13.25
CA GLY A 26 3.47 7.72 -14.34
C GLY A 26 2.26 7.49 -15.26
N ASN A 27 1.28 8.40 -15.27
CA ASN A 27 0.06 8.36 -16.10
C ASN A 27 -0.80 7.08 -15.96
N ASN A 28 -0.77 6.43 -14.80
CA ASN A 28 -1.56 5.25 -14.49
C ASN A 28 -2.71 5.60 -13.53
N CYS A 29 -3.66 6.40 -14.01
CA CYS A 29 -4.76 6.95 -13.22
C CYS A 29 -5.67 5.88 -12.57
N GLU A 30 -5.91 4.76 -13.27
CA GLU A 30 -6.75 3.67 -12.74
C GLU A 30 -6.17 3.10 -11.45
N TRP A 31 -4.90 2.70 -11.49
CA TRP A 31 -4.20 2.20 -10.31
C TRP A 31 -3.99 3.30 -9.26
N ALA A 32 -3.72 4.54 -9.68
CA ALA A 32 -3.63 5.67 -8.75
C ALA A 32 -4.90 5.82 -7.90
N ASN A 33 -6.08 5.71 -8.53
CA ASN A 33 -7.37 5.79 -7.84
C ASN A 33 -7.58 4.62 -6.88
N VAL A 34 -7.21 3.39 -7.27
CA VAL A 34 -7.29 2.21 -6.40
C VAL A 34 -6.46 2.40 -5.14
N PHE A 35 -5.19 2.79 -5.27
CA PHE A 35 -4.32 2.98 -4.12
C PHE A 35 -4.67 4.23 -3.30
N PHE A 36 -5.24 5.26 -3.93
CA PHE A 36 -5.79 6.40 -3.21
C PHE A 36 -7.02 6.02 -2.38
N HIS A 37 -7.88 5.13 -2.89
CA HIS A 37 -9.01 4.61 -2.13
C HIS A 37 -8.53 3.84 -0.89
N PHE A 38 -7.54 2.97 -1.04
CA PHE A 38 -6.92 2.27 0.10
C PHE A 38 -6.32 3.25 1.12
N HIS A 39 -5.70 4.34 0.66
CA HIS A 39 -5.23 5.40 1.56
C HIS A 39 -6.39 6.01 2.35
N GLN A 40 -7.52 6.34 1.71
CA GLN A 40 -8.70 6.87 2.40
C GLN A 40 -9.28 5.87 3.41
N GLU A 41 -9.39 4.59 3.04
CA GLU A 41 -9.82 3.53 3.95
C GLU A 41 -8.90 3.44 5.18
N SER A 42 -7.57 3.47 4.97
CA SER A 42 -6.61 3.45 6.08
C SER A 42 -6.75 4.67 7.00
N GLN A 43 -7.02 5.86 6.45
CA GLN A 43 -7.25 7.07 7.24
C GLN A 43 -8.55 6.97 8.06
N ALA A 44 -9.60 6.39 7.51
CA ALA A 44 -10.85 6.16 8.23
C ALA A 44 -10.63 5.22 9.43
N ILE A 45 -9.86 4.14 9.24
CA ILE A 45 -9.47 3.22 10.32
C ILE A 45 -8.65 3.97 11.39
N ILE A 46 -7.65 4.75 11.00
CA ILE A 46 -6.80 5.52 11.94
C ILE A 46 -7.63 6.54 12.73
N ALA A 47 -8.61 7.18 12.09
CA ALA A 47 -9.48 8.18 12.73
C ALA A 47 -10.51 7.57 13.69
N SER A 48 -10.76 6.27 13.61
CA SER A 48 -11.66 5.57 14.53
C SER A 48 -11.17 5.62 15.97
N LYS A 49 -12.11 5.57 16.92
CA LYS A 49 -11.81 5.57 18.36
C LYS A 49 -11.08 4.29 18.80
N GLU A 50 -11.40 3.17 18.16
CA GLU A 50 -10.85 1.84 18.43
C GLU A 50 -10.46 1.19 17.11
N LEU A 51 -9.25 0.64 17.05
CA LEU A 51 -8.75 0.01 15.84
C LEU A 51 -9.50 -1.30 15.55
N ASP A 52 -10.30 -1.29 14.48
CA ASP A 52 -10.99 -2.47 13.97
C ASP A 52 -10.03 -3.37 13.18
N LEU A 53 -9.63 -4.47 13.80
CA LEU A 53 -8.73 -5.44 13.16
C LEU A 53 -9.34 -6.16 11.98
N GLU A 54 -10.65 -6.34 11.93
CA GLU A 54 -11.31 -6.98 10.80
C GLU A 54 -11.23 -6.07 9.58
N GLN A 55 -11.47 -4.77 9.76
CA GLN A 55 -11.27 -3.77 8.70
C GLN A 55 -9.82 -3.71 8.24
N ILE A 56 -8.85 -3.74 9.15
CA ILE A 56 -7.43 -3.78 8.81
C ILE A 56 -7.10 -5.03 7.98
N LYS A 57 -7.53 -6.22 8.43
CA LYS A 57 -7.32 -7.49 7.71
C LYS A 57 -7.94 -7.45 6.32
N LYS A 58 -9.17 -6.96 6.19
CA LYS A 58 -9.86 -6.83 4.91
C LYS A 58 -9.10 -5.90 3.96
N LEU A 59 -8.65 -4.75 4.44
CA LEU A 59 -7.86 -3.80 3.66
C LEU A 59 -6.54 -4.43 3.18
N LEU A 60 -5.83 -5.14 4.06
CA LEU A 60 -4.59 -5.83 3.71
C LEU A 60 -4.82 -6.92 2.65
N ILE A 61 -5.87 -7.71 2.77
CA ILE A 61 -6.25 -8.73 1.78
C ILE A 61 -6.56 -8.09 0.42
N ASN A 62 -7.34 -7.01 0.40
CA ASN A 62 -7.66 -6.29 -0.84
C ASN A 62 -6.39 -5.78 -1.54
N ILE A 63 -5.45 -5.22 -0.78
CA ILE A 63 -4.18 -4.76 -1.34
C ILE A 63 -3.33 -5.94 -1.82
N LYS A 64 -3.25 -7.05 -1.07
CA LYS A 64 -2.52 -8.26 -1.49
C LYS A 64 -3.02 -8.81 -2.82
N ASN A 65 -4.32 -8.74 -3.07
CA ASN A 65 -4.89 -9.18 -4.35
C ASN A 65 -4.35 -8.37 -5.54
N CYS A 66 -4.01 -7.08 -5.33
CA CYS A 66 -3.34 -6.26 -6.34
C CYS A 66 -1.91 -6.73 -6.64
N TYR A 67 -1.26 -7.43 -5.72
CA TYR A 67 0.09 -8.01 -5.87
C TYR A 67 0.07 -9.45 -6.40
N SER A 68 -1.09 -10.03 -6.71
CA SER A 68 -1.16 -11.34 -7.34
C SER A 68 -0.42 -11.33 -8.70
N GLY A 69 0.25 -12.44 -9.04
CA GLY A 69 1.04 -12.54 -10.29
C GLY A 69 0.22 -12.35 -11.58
N THR A 70 -1.11 -12.46 -11.48
CA THR A 70 -2.07 -12.21 -12.55
C THR A 70 -2.50 -10.75 -12.66
N SER A 71 -2.23 -9.92 -11.66
CA SER A 71 -2.62 -8.51 -11.62
C SER A 71 -1.83 -7.68 -12.64
N SER A 72 -2.54 -6.80 -13.38
CA SER A 72 -1.89 -5.84 -14.29
C SER A 72 -1.01 -4.84 -13.53
N PHE A 73 -1.27 -4.60 -12.24
CA PHE A 73 -0.41 -3.78 -11.39
C PHE A 73 1.02 -4.32 -11.36
N MET A 74 1.21 -5.63 -11.15
CA MET A 74 2.56 -6.21 -11.03
C MET A 74 3.38 -6.15 -12.32
N LYS A 75 2.70 -6.02 -13.47
CA LYS A 75 3.31 -5.90 -14.79
C LYS A 75 3.53 -4.44 -15.22
N LEU A 76 3.11 -3.49 -14.39
CA LEU A 76 3.18 -2.07 -14.70
C LEU A 76 4.63 -1.60 -14.69
N VAL A 77 5.01 -0.95 -15.80
CA VAL A 77 6.27 -0.27 -16.02
C VAL A 77 5.94 1.11 -16.58
N PHE A 78 6.48 2.16 -15.97
CA PHE A 78 6.28 3.51 -16.46
C PHE A 78 7.10 3.75 -17.72
N TRP A 79 6.46 4.41 -18.68
CA TRP A 79 7.12 4.91 -19.88
C TRP A 79 7.43 6.40 -19.72
N HIS A 80 8.60 6.81 -20.21
CA HIS A 80 9.01 8.20 -20.29
C HIS A 80 10.02 8.35 -21.43
N GLU A 81 9.98 9.47 -22.15
CA GLU A 81 10.88 9.74 -23.29
C GLU A 81 12.34 9.85 -22.84
N ASN A 82 12.57 10.50 -21.70
CA ASN A 82 13.87 10.56 -21.04
C ASN A 82 14.16 9.25 -20.29
N GLU A 83 15.23 8.55 -20.67
CA GLU A 83 15.63 7.27 -20.09
C GLU A 83 16.01 7.35 -18.60
N LYS A 84 16.63 8.45 -18.16
CA LYS A 84 16.97 8.65 -16.73
C LYS A 84 15.72 8.79 -15.87
N GLU A 85 14.75 9.58 -16.34
CA GLU A 85 13.47 9.75 -15.65
C GLU A 85 12.66 8.45 -15.66
N LYS A 86 12.67 7.72 -16.78
CA LYS A 86 12.07 6.38 -16.86
C LYS A 86 12.66 5.44 -15.80
N LEU A 87 14.00 5.37 -15.72
CA LEU A 87 14.69 4.50 -14.79
C LEU A 87 14.35 4.86 -13.34
N LYS A 88 14.42 6.16 -13.01
CA LYS A 88 14.10 6.69 -11.68
C LYS A 88 12.65 6.37 -11.27
N LEU A 89 11.68 6.67 -12.11
CA LEU A 89 10.25 6.42 -11.81
C LEU A 89 9.97 4.94 -11.58
N ASN A 90 10.57 4.06 -12.38
CA ASN A 90 10.40 2.62 -12.21
C ASN A 90 11.13 2.08 -10.98
N GLU A 91 12.30 2.62 -10.64
CA GLU A 91 13.01 2.29 -9.40
C GLU A 91 12.20 2.73 -8.17
N ASP A 92 11.64 3.94 -8.19
CA ASP A 92 10.79 4.46 -7.13
C ASP A 92 9.51 3.64 -6.98
N LEU A 93 8.89 3.21 -8.08
CA LEU A 93 7.75 2.29 -8.07
C LEU A 93 8.11 0.96 -7.42
N TYR A 94 9.24 0.36 -7.81
CA TYR A 94 9.72 -0.91 -7.27
C TYR A 94 10.01 -0.81 -5.77
N LYS A 95 10.74 0.21 -5.33
CA LYS A 95 11.06 0.46 -3.92
C LYS A 95 9.79 0.69 -3.10
N THR A 96 8.84 1.46 -3.62
CA THR A 96 7.57 1.74 -2.94
C THR A 96 6.73 0.48 -2.77
N ARG A 97 6.66 -0.37 -3.80
CA ARG A 97 6.01 -1.69 -3.71
C ARG A 97 6.63 -2.56 -2.63
N ALA A 98 7.95 -2.69 -2.64
CA ALA A 98 8.68 -3.49 -1.66
C ALA A 98 8.46 -2.96 -0.23
N ARG A 99 8.49 -1.63 -0.05
CA ARG A 99 8.21 -0.98 1.23
C ARG A 99 6.79 -1.27 1.71
N LEU A 100 5.79 -1.15 0.84
CA LEU A 100 4.39 -1.40 1.19
C LEU A 100 4.19 -2.84 1.63
N LEU A 101 4.73 -3.82 0.89
CA LEU A 101 4.68 -5.24 1.26
C LEU A 101 5.34 -5.51 2.62
N LYS A 102 6.48 -4.87 2.90
CA LYS A 102 7.15 -4.99 4.20
C LYS A 102 6.27 -4.47 5.34
N ILE A 103 5.71 -3.26 5.20
CA ILE A 103 4.83 -2.68 6.22
C ILE A 103 3.60 -3.57 6.44
N MET A 104 3.00 -4.10 5.36
CA MET A 104 1.88 -5.02 5.46
C MET A 104 2.23 -6.28 6.26
N ALA A 105 3.38 -6.89 5.99
CA ALA A 105 3.85 -8.06 6.74
C ALA A 105 4.05 -7.74 8.23
N GLU A 106 4.62 -6.58 8.57
CA GLU A 106 4.79 -6.13 9.95
C GLU A 106 3.45 -5.91 10.67
N ILE A 107 2.44 -5.40 9.98
CA ILE A 107 1.08 -5.24 10.52
C ILE A 107 0.44 -6.61 10.78
N GLU A 108 0.58 -7.54 9.83
CA GLU A 108 -0.01 -8.88 9.95
C GLU A 108 0.60 -9.71 11.08
N ASP A 109 1.92 -9.71 11.20
CA ASP A 109 2.64 -10.43 12.26
C ASP A 109 2.12 -10.01 13.66
N ARG A 110 1.98 -8.70 13.85
CA ARG A 110 1.45 -8.11 15.10
C ARG A 110 -0.06 -8.24 15.28
N SER A 111 -0.78 -8.59 14.21
CA SER A 111 -2.22 -8.90 14.26
C SER A 111 -2.51 -10.34 14.71
N VAL A 112 -1.53 -11.24 14.57
CA VAL A 112 -1.67 -12.69 14.83
C VAL A 112 -1.14 -13.10 16.20
N GLU A 113 -0.42 -12.23 16.90
CA GLU A 113 0.33 -12.53 18.14
C GLU A 113 -0.46 -13.06 19.36
N TYR A 114 -1.76 -13.41 19.28
CA TYR A 114 -2.50 -14.16 20.32
C TYR A 114 -3.67 -14.98 19.73
N ILE A 115 -3.37 -16.12 19.11
CA ILE A 115 -4.22 -17.32 19.15
C ILE A 115 -3.31 -18.48 19.57
N SER A 116 -2.99 -18.56 20.86
CA SER A 116 -2.36 -19.71 21.52
C SER A 116 -2.57 -19.60 23.02
#